data_AF-A0A7J6FQG6-F1
#
_entry.id   AF-A0A7J6FQG6-F1
#
_cell.length_a   1.000
_cell.length_b   1.000
_cell.length_c   1.000
_cell.angle_alpha   90.00
_cell.angle_beta   90.00
_cell.angle_gamma   90.00
#
_symmetry.space_group_name_H-M   'P 1'
#
loop_
_entity.id
_entity.type
_entity.pdbx_description
1 polymer ?
#
loop_
_entity_poly.entity_id
_entity_poly.type
_entity_poly.pdbx_seq_one_letter_code
_entity_poly.pdbx_strand_id
1 'polypeptide(L)'
;MEVSVIMMRKIEEAVEGSIKRRSSEMEQLVNAMERSRRGDHHNQGVAVAMEVSIRRTFPNDLFNFVVQIFSTWPPILGGGRILLFTVHTVWAEIEDDAKKWVSYIQKLFRKRRRIILALSADRSLNYPNGNFNTLIYNKKDHKDQPYELLQICIEDQCLIYKLDSIGQKFNPKVLKDLLHDSRVTVVGVGIENVARRLEEDHGWFMPKVVELRDLAAQAQAQTKAQKADIQGSTSGHDNGKKIMTKKVMMMKRNFSRFGIAKLAKVVLGKEMNIVKPTNIRWWSVSDNFNRPPRFHSEDLIKYATVEAFLISQMGTKLIILDSKTDATTSSQDLN
;
A
#
# COMPACT_ATOMS: atom_id res chain seq x y z
N MET A 1 -29.68 -25.07 -12.64
CA MET A 1 -29.26 -23.65 -12.71
C MET A 1 -29.60 -22.87 -11.43
N GLU A 2 -30.76 -23.07 -10.80
CA GLU A 2 -31.17 -22.35 -9.58
C GLU A 2 -30.26 -22.55 -8.34
N VAL A 3 -29.72 -23.76 -8.13
CA VAL A 3 -28.88 -24.07 -6.97
C VAL A 3 -27.59 -23.22 -6.93
N SER A 4 -27.03 -22.89 -8.10
CA SER A 4 -25.81 -22.08 -8.22
C SER A 4 -26.06 -20.59 -7.91
N VAL A 5 -27.25 -20.09 -8.25
CA VAL A 5 -27.66 -18.70 -7.96
C VAL A 5 -27.89 -18.50 -6.46
N ILE A 6 -28.52 -19.47 -5.79
CA ILE A 6 -28.76 -19.44 -4.34
C ILE A 6 -27.44 -19.51 -3.57
N MET A 7 -26.49 -20.33 -4.02
CA MET A 7 -25.18 -20.46 -3.36
C MET A 7 -24.33 -19.19 -3.51
N MET A 8 -24.32 -18.56 -4.69
CA MET A 8 -23.62 -17.29 -4.92
C MET A 8 -24.21 -16.16 -4.07
N ARG A 9 -25.53 -16.10 -3.92
CA ARG A 9 -26.19 -15.09 -3.08
C ARG A 9 -25.82 -15.22 -1.60
N LYS A 10 -25.73 -16.45 -1.08
CA LYS A 10 -25.27 -16.72 0.29
C LYS A 10 -23.80 -16.33 0.52
N ILE A 11 -22.95 -16.51 -0.50
CA ILE A 11 -21.53 -16.09 -0.42
C ILE A 11 -21.44 -14.56 -0.42
N GLU A 12 -22.20 -13.87 -1.26
CA GLU A 12 -22.23 -12.40 -1.29
C GLU A 12 -22.74 -11.81 0.03
N GLU A 13 -23.81 -12.38 0.60
CA GLU A 13 -24.33 -11.99 1.91
C GLU A 13 -23.31 -12.25 3.04
N ALA A 14 -22.57 -13.35 2.98
CA ALA A 14 -21.51 -13.67 3.94
C ALA A 14 -20.31 -12.71 3.84
N VAL A 15 -19.91 -12.35 2.61
CA VAL A 15 -18.83 -11.39 2.35
C VAL A 15 -19.24 -9.99 2.78
N GLU A 16 -20.43 -9.53 2.41
CA GLU A 16 -20.94 -8.21 2.80
C GLU A 16 -21.16 -8.11 4.31
N GLY A 17 -21.64 -9.19 4.94
CA GLY A 17 -21.74 -9.30 6.40
C GLY A 17 -20.38 -9.33 7.10
N SER A 18 -19.33 -9.84 6.46
CA SER A 18 -17.96 -9.81 6.98
C SER A 18 -17.35 -8.40 6.84
N ILE A 19 -17.58 -7.72 5.71
CA ILE A 19 -17.15 -6.33 5.50
C ILE A 19 -17.84 -5.38 6.49
N LYS A 20 -19.16 -5.50 6.68
CA LYS A 20 -19.92 -4.69 7.64
C LYS A 20 -19.49 -4.95 9.09
N ARG A 21 -19.25 -6.21 9.47
CA ARG A 21 -18.71 -6.56 10.80
C ARG A 21 -17.31 -5.98 11.02
N ARG A 22 -16.40 -6.12 10.05
CA ARG A 22 -15.04 -5.55 10.12
C ARG A 22 -15.05 -4.02 10.18
N SER A 23 -15.95 -3.36 9.45
CA SER A 23 -16.14 -1.91 9.51
C SER A 23 -16.63 -1.47 10.89
N SER A 24 -17.62 -2.19 11.46
CA SER A 24 -18.15 -1.92 12.80
C SER A 24 -17.11 -2.20 13.90
N GLU A 25 -16.35 -3.28 13.81
CA GLU A 25 -15.27 -3.62 14.76
C GLU A 25 -14.15 -2.58 14.69
N MET A 26 -13.79 -2.12 13.48
CA MET A 26 -12.80 -1.07 13.29
C MET A 26 -13.30 0.28 13.82
N GLU A 27 -14.57 0.63 13.63
CA GLU A 27 -15.17 1.82 14.25
C GLU A 27 -15.23 1.72 15.78
N GLN A 28 -15.54 0.55 16.34
CA GLN A 28 -15.53 0.33 17.80
C GLN A 28 -14.11 0.43 18.37
N LEU A 29 -13.11 -0.10 17.67
CA LEU A 29 -11.70 0.05 18.00
C LEU A 29 -11.26 1.52 17.93
N VAL A 30 -11.61 2.23 16.86
CA VAL A 30 -11.34 3.67 16.72
C VAL A 30 -11.99 4.45 17.86
N ASN A 31 -13.25 4.16 18.19
CA ASN A 31 -13.98 4.81 19.29
C ASN A 31 -13.41 4.45 20.68
N ALA A 32 -12.90 3.23 20.88
CA ALA A 32 -12.21 2.83 22.11
C ALA A 32 -10.85 3.53 22.24
N MET A 33 -10.11 3.65 21.14
CA MET A 33 -8.84 4.39 21.07
C MET A 33 -9.03 5.90 21.27
N GLU A 34 -10.10 6.47 20.71
CA GLU A 34 -10.46 7.88 20.93
C GLU A 34 -10.93 8.16 22.37
N ARG A 35 -11.58 7.19 23.03
CA ARG A 35 -11.92 7.28 24.45
C ARG A 35 -10.66 7.27 25.33
N SER A 36 -9.69 6.41 25.04
CA SER A 36 -8.38 6.41 25.70
C SER A 36 -7.62 7.74 25.51
N ARG A 37 -7.83 8.40 24.36
CA ARG A 37 -7.23 9.70 24.03
C ARG A 37 -7.83 10.90 24.78
N ARG A 38 -9.03 10.78 25.37
CA ARG A 38 -9.70 11.87 26.13
C ARG A 38 -9.18 12.06 27.55
N GLY A 39 -8.22 11.24 28.00
CA GLY A 39 -7.40 11.53 29.16
C GLY A 39 -8.11 11.35 30.49
N ASP A 40 -8.04 10.13 31.02
CA ASP A 40 -7.74 9.96 32.44
C ASP A 40 -6.39 9.25 32.52
N HIS A 41 -5.48 9.85 33.28
CA HIS A 41 -4.04 9.55 33.43
C HIS A 41 -3.07 10.26 32.48
N HIS A 42 -2.33 11.20 33.09
CA HIS A 42 -0.96 11.54 32.71
C HIS A 42 -0.14 10.26 32.59
N ASN A 43 0.08 9.77 31.38
CA ASN A 43 1.17 8.83 31.15
C ASN A 43 1.80 9.06 29.79
N GLN A 44 3.12 9.13 29.78
CA GLN A 44 3.93 9.26 28.58
C GLN A 44 3.52 8.17 27.58
N GLY A 45 3.20 8.59 26.35
CA GLY A 45 2.69 7.70 25.32
C GLY A 45 3.67 6.57 25.02
N VAL A 46 3.38 5.38 25.55
CA VAL A 46 4.14 4.18 25.24
C VAL A 46 3.91 3.88 23.76
N ALA A 47 4.99 3.88 22.98
CA ALA A 47 4.93 3.60 21.56
C ALA A 47 4.47 2.16 21.34
N VAL A 48 3.27 2.00 20.80
CA VAL A 48 2.79 0.72 20.25
C VAL A 48 3.54 0.50 18.95
N ALA A 49 4.45 -0.48 18.93
CA ALA A 49 5.12 -0.91 17.71
C ALA A 49 4.29 -2.00 17.03
N MET A 50 4.30 -2.00 15.70
CA MET A 50 3.74 -3.13 14.96
C MET A 50 4.78 -4.25 14.85
N GLU A 51 4.36 -5.45 15.19
CA GLU A 51 5.11 -6.68 14.92
C GLU A 51 4.56 -7.33 13.65
N VAL A 52 5.46 -7.86 12.82
CA VAL A 52 5.08 -8.52 11.56
C VAL A 52 5.62 -9.94 11.56
N SER A 53 4.73 -10.91 11.38
CA SER A 53 5.12 -12.31 11.12
C SER A 53 4.82 -12.68 9.67
N ILE A 54 5.55 -13.66 9.15
CA ILE A 54 5.31 -14.25 7.85
C ILE A 54 5.29 -15.78 8.01
N ARG A 55 4.39 -16.44 7.30
CA ARG A 55 4.35 -17.90 7.18
C ARG A 55 3.98 -18.29 5.76
N ARG A 56 4.41 -19.46 5.31
CA ARG A 56 3.98 -20.04 4.03
C ARG A 56 2.61 -20.71 4.21
N THR A 57 1.75 -20.66 3.20
CA THR A 57 0.38 -21.22 3.27
C THR A 57 0.36 -22.74 3.36
N PHE A 58 1.32 -23.40 2.69
CA PHE A 58 1.50 -24.85 2.73
C PHE A 58 2.99 -25.21 2.63
N PRO A 59 3.42 -26.37 3.17
CA PRO A 59 4.81 -26.79 3.11
C PRO A 59 5.35 -26.96 1.67
N ASN A 60 4.46 -27.18 0.68
CA ASN A 60 4.84 -27.35 -0.74
C ASN A 60 4.51 -26.13 -1.62
N ASP A 61 3.86 -25.11 -1.08
CA ASP A 61 3.50 -23.91 -1.82
C ASP A 61 4.56 -22.83 -1.55
N LEU A 62 5.64 -22.88 -2.33
CA LEU A 62 6.83 -22.05 -2.15
C LEU A 62 6.59 -20.56 -2.40
N PHE A 63 5.43 -20.21 -2.95
CA PHE A 63 5.17 -18.90 -3.52
C PHE A 63 4.04 -18.15 -2.83
N ASN A 64 3.27 -18.81 -1.96
CA ASN A 64 2.16 -18.19 -1.25
C ASN A 64 2.50 -17.98 0.23
N PHE A 65 2.38 -16.73 0.66
CA PHE A 65 2.71 -16.25 1.98
C PHE A 65 1.48 -15.63 2.65
N VAL A 66 1.39 -15.79 3.96
CA VAL A 66 0.49 -15.05 4.82
C VAL A 66 1.36 -14.18 5.72
N VAL A 67 1.21 -12.87 5.57
CA VAL A 67 1.85 -11.88 6.42
C VAL A 67 0.83 -11.38 7.43
N GLN A 68 1.14 -11.55 8.72
CA GLN A 68 0.27 -11.13 9.81
C GLN A 68 0.88 -9.92 10.51
N ILE A 69 0.08 -8.87 10.69
CA ILE A 69 0.49 -7.62 11.32
C ILE A 69 -0.20 -7.53 12.67
N PHE A 70 0.58 -7.37 13.74
CA PHE A 70 0.12 -7.31 15.11
C PHE A 70 0.41 -5.96 15.75
N SER A 71 -0.44 -5.56 16.68
CA SER A 71 -0.17 -4.49 17.64
C SER A 71 0.28 -5.09 18.97
N THR A 72 1.38 -4.58 19.53
CA THR A 72 1.85 -4.97 20.87
C THR A 72 1.42 -3.97 21.93
N TRP A 73 0.79 -4.43 23.00
CA TRP A 73 0.51 -3.58 24.16
C TRP A 73 1.76 -3.39 25.03
N PRO A 74 1.86 -2.26 25.77
CA PRO A 74 2.86 -2.10 26.80
C PRO A 74 2.80 -3.26 27.81
N PRO A 75 3.95 -3.73 28.33
CA PRO A 75 4.00 -4.81 29.31
C PRO A 75 3.12 -4.58 30.55
N ILE A 76 2.88 -3.31 30.90
CA ILE A 76 2.13 -2.86 32.08
C ILE A 76 0.65 -3.29 32.04
N LEU A 77 0.10 -3.61 30.87
CA LEU A 77 -1.30 -4.03 30.69
C LEU A 77 -1.47 -5.54 30.41
N GLY A 78 -0.50 -6.36 30.80
CA GLY A 78 -0.58 -7.83 30.65
C GLY A 78 -0.04 -8.37 29.33
N GLY A 79 0.72 -7.57 28.56
CA GLY A 79 1.60 -8.05 27.50
C GLY A 79 0.94 -8.94 26.44
N GLY A 80 -0.11 -8.44 25.77
CA GLY A 80 -0.80 -9.16 24.69
C GLY A 80 -0.44 -8.67 23.27
N ARG A 81 -0.61 -9.57 22.28
CA ARG A 81 -0.56 -9.23 20.84
C ARG A 81 -1.98 -9.25 20.28
N ILE A 82 -2.37 -8.21 19.55
CA ILE A 82 -3.64 -8.18 18.80
C ILE A 82 -3.32 -8.29 17.32
N LEU A 83 -3.88 -9.30 16.64
CA LEU A 83 -3.82 -9.41 15.19
C LEU A 83 -4.67 -8.29 14.57
N LEU A 84 -4.02 -7.40 13.81
CA LEU A 84 -4.70 -6.31 13.12
C LEU A 84 -5.07 -6.69 11.70
N PHE A 85 -4.13 -7.30 10.97
CA PHE A 85 -4.30 -7.60 9.55
C PHE A 85 -3.70 -8.94 9.19
N THR A 86 -4.34 -9.59 8.21
CA THR A 86 -3.83 -10.76 7.50
C THR A 86 -3.72 -10.39 6.04
N VAL A 87 -2.52 -10.43 5.48
CA VAL A 87 -2.22 -10.05 4.09
C VAL A 87 -1.77 -11.29 3.35
N HIS A 88 -2.43 -11.59 2.24
CA HIS A 88 -2.11 -12.72 1.38
C HIS A 88 -1.15 -12.24 0.29
N THR A 89 0.00 -12.90 0.18
CA THR A 89 1.05 -12.48 -0.75
C THR A 89 1.47 -13.63 -1.63
N VAL A 90 1.44 -13.38 -2.94
CA VAL A 90 2.00 -14.29 -3.94
C VAL A 90 3.36 -13.75 -4.37
N TRP A 91 4.36 -14.60 -4.40
CA TRP A 91 5.63 -14.32 -5.04
C TRP A 91 5.64 -14.94 -6.44
N ALA A 92 6.11 -14.20 -7.44
CA ALA A 92 6.10 -14.67 -8.82
C ALA A 92 7.38 -14.27 -9.55
N GLU A 93 7.90 -15.20 -10.35
CA GLU A 93 9.01 -14.95 -11.28
C GLU A 93 8.60 -15.14 -12.74
N ILE A 94 7.53 -15.89 -12.98
CA ILE A 94 7.05 -16.22 -14.33
C ILE A 94 5.64 -15.68 -14.56
N GLU A 95 5.31 -15.47 -15.83
CA GLU A 95 4.03 -14.89 -16.23
C GLU A 95 2.83 -15.75 -15.76
N ASP A 96 2.96 -17.07 -15.71
CA ASP A 96 1.86 -17.95 -15.35
C ASP A 96 1.41 -17.78 -13.88
N ASP A 97 2.33 -17.45 -12.98
CA ASP A 97 1.97 -17.17 -11.59
C ASP A 97 1.31 -15.80 -11.45
N ALA A 98 1.78 -14.80 -12.20
CA ALA A 98 1.07 -13.54 -12.33
C ALA A 98 -0.33 -13.73 -12.94
N LYS A 99 -0.49 -14.57 -13.97
CA LYS A 99 -1.79 -14.86 -14.60
C LYS A 99 -2.77 -15.46 -13.59
N LYS A 100 -2.33 -16.42 -12.77
CA LYS A 100 -3.17 -17.00 -11.70
C LYS A 100 -3.62 -15.94 -10.71
N TRP A 101 -2.69 -15.09 -10.24
CA TRP A 101 -3.00 -14.02 -9.31
C TRP A 101 -3.96 -12.98 -9.93
N VAL A 102 -3.68 -12.49 -11.14
CA VAL A 102 -4.55 -11.51 -11.82
C VAL A 102 -5.95 -12.10 -12.07
N SER A 103 -6.05 -13.34 -12.50
CA SER A 103 -7.33 -14.03 -12.68
C SER A 103 -8.12 -14.11 -11.37
N TYR A 104 -7.44 -14.40 -10.26
CA TYR A 104 -8.05 -14.39 -8.94
C TYR A 104 -8.55 -13.00 -8.54
N ILE A 105 -7.73 -11.96 -8.69
CA ILE A 105 -8.08 -10.56 -8.39
C ILE A 105 -9.25 -10.08 -9.27
N GLN A 106 -9.22 -10.35 -10.56
CA GLN A 106 -10.29 -9.95 -11.49
C GLN A 106 -11.64 -10.60 -11.10
N LYS A 107 -11.62 -11.84 -10.60
CA LYS A 107 -12.81 -12.49 -10.05
C LYS A 107 -13.26 -11.82 -8.76
N LEU A 108 -12.34 -11.59 -7.83
CA LEU A 108 -12.63 -11.00 -6.52
C LEU A 108 -13.21 -9.58 -6.63
N PHE A 109 -12.69 -8.78 -7.55
CA PHE A 109 -13.07 -7.37 -7.74
C PHE A 109 -13.98 -7.14 -8.97
N ARG A 110 -14.56 -8.19 -9.56
CA ARG A 110 -15.35 -8.12 -10.80
C ARG A 110 -16.45 -7.06 -10.78
N LYS A 111 -17.13 -6.92 -9.64
CA LYS A 111 -18.26 -6.00 -9.46
C LYS A 111 -17.82 -4.57 -9.10
N ARG A 112 -16.54 -4.32 -8.83
CA ARG A 112 -16.06 -3.01 -8.41
C ARG A 112 -15.85 -2.10 -9.62
N ARG A 113 -16.46 -0.91 -9.56
CA ARG A 113 -16.31 0.12 -10.60
C ARG A 113 -14.94 0.80 -10.58
N ARG A 114 -14.30 0.86 -9.40
CA ARG A 114 -12.98 1.45 -9.19
C ARG A 114 -12.13 0.50 -8.35
N ILE A 115 -10.89 0.29 -8.78
CA ILE A 115 -9.88 -0.53 -8.11
C ILE A 115 -8.71 0.38 -7.76
N ILE A 116 -8.32 0.40 -6.49
CA ILE A 116 -7.13 1.12 -6.02
C ILE A 116 -6.02 0.09 -5.95
N LEU A 117 -5.00 0.26 -6.79
CA LEU A 117 -3.87 -0.63 -6.89
C LEU A 117 -2.65 0.09 -6.34
N ALA A 118 -2.10 -0.42 -5.24
CA ALA A 118 -0.83 0.00 -4.72
C ALA A 118 0.31 -0.54 -5.58
N LEU A 119 1.24 0.32 -5.96
CA LEU A 119 2.45 -0.05 -6.68
C LEU A 119 3.67 0.56 -5.97
N SER A 120 4.66 -0.30 -5.75
CA SER A 120 6.01 0.06 -5.35
C SER A 120 7.00 -0.80 -6.14
N ALA A 121 8.23 -0.33 -6.27
CA ALA A 121 9.26 -0.99 -7.04
C ALA A 121 10.63 -0.80 -6.40
N ASP A 122 11.45 -1.84 -6.49
CA ASP A 122 12.74 -1.90 -5.80
C ASP A 122 13.86 -2.42 -6.69
N ARG A 123 15.08 -2.12 -6.26
CA ARG A 123 16.34 -2.53 -6.91
C ARG A 123 17.22 -3.24 -5.90
N SER A 124 17.92 -4.26 -6.35
CA SER A 124 18.83 -5.05 -5.53
C SER A 124 19.97 -4.20 -4.95
N LEU A 125 20.43 -3.20 -5.70
CA LEU A 125 21.45 -2.24 -5.26
C LEU A 125 21.09 -1.46 -3.98
N ASN A 126 19.80 -1.39 -3.61
CA ASN A 126 19.36 -0.73 -2.38
C ASN A 126 19.61 -1.60 -1.12
N TYR A 127 20.01 -2.86 -1.29
CA TYR A 127 20.05 -3.85 -0.23
C TYR A 127 21.42 -4.54 -0.13
N PRO A 128 21.89 -4.87 1.09
CA PRO A 128 23.00 -5.79 1.28
C PRO A 128 22.81 -7.07 0.46
N ASN A 129 23.88 -7.58 -0.15
CA ASN A 129 23.92 -8.76 -1.04
C ASN A 129 23.16 -8.66 -2.37
N GLY A 130 22.51 -7.53 -2.68
CA GLY A 130 21.78 -7.34 -3.93
C GLY A 130 22.67 -6.92 -5.10
N ASN A 131 23.75 -7.66 -5.39
CA ASN A 131 24.68 -7.26 -6.45
C ASN A 131 25.11 -8.44 -7.31
N PHE A 132 24.15 -9.10 -7.97
CA PHE A 132 24.46 -10.27 -8.79
C PHE A 132 24.80 -9.92 -10.26
N ASN A 133 24.59 -8.68 -10.72
CA ASN A 133 24.74 -8.37 -12.16
C ASN A 133 25.24 -6.96 -12.51
N THR A 134 26.19 -6.42 -11.75
CA THR A 134 26.94 -5.20 -12.13
C THR A 134 27.78 -5.37 -13.41
N LEU A 135 27.90 -6.59 -13.95
CA LEU A 135 28.67 -6.89 -15.17
C LEU A 135 27.91 -6.62 -16.48
N ILE A 136 26.58 -6.48 -16.47
CA ILE A 136 25.77 -6.29 -17.70
C ILE A 136 25.43 -4.81 -17.94
N TYR A 137 25.25 -4.02 -16.87
CA TYR A 137 24.87 -2.61 -16.97
C TYR A 137 26.08 -1.69 -16.80
N ASN A 138 26.96 -1.69 -17.80
CA ASN A 138 28.06 -0.72 -17.89
C ASN A 138 27.52 0.73 -17.85
N LYS A 139 28.10 1.56 -16.96
CA LYS A 139 28.10 3.04 -16.99
C LYS A 139 26.77 3.82 -16.79
N LYS A 140 25.68 3.23 -16.29
CA LYS A 140 24.48 4.02 -15.93
C LYS A 140 24.51 4.46 -14.46
N ASP A 141 24.05 5.67 -14.17
CA ASP A 141 23.83 6.14 -12.79
C ASP A 141 22.88 5.16 -12.07
N HIS A 142 23.04 4.97 -10.77
CA HIS A 142 22.24 4.04 -9.95
C HIS A 142 20.74 4.28 -10.09
N LYS A 143 20.34 5.53 -10.37
CA LYS A 143 18.94 5.92 -10.57
C LYS A 143 18.37 5.48 -11.92
N ASP A 144 19.24 5.17 -12.88
CA ASP A 144 18.89 4.79 -14.25
C ASP A 144 18.89 3.28 -14.48
N GLN A 145 19.15 2.49 -13.44
CA GLN A 145 18.98 1.04 -13.50
C GLN A 145 17.49 0.68 -13.52
N PRO A 146 17.10 -0.37 -14.26
CA PRO A 146 15.73 -0.85 -14.25
C PRO A 146 15.35 -1.34 -12.84
N TYR A 147 14.05 -1.39 -12.56
CA TYR A 147 13.55 -2.04 -11.36
C TYR A 147 13.70 -3.55 -11.48
N GLU A 148 13.95 -4.23 -10.36
CA GLU A 148 14.15 -5.69 -10.31
C GLU A 148 13.02 -6.40 -9.57
N LEU A 149 12.25 -5.66 -8.76
CA LEU A 149 11.15 -6.18 -7.97
C LEU A 149 9.96 -5.21 -8.05
N LEU A 150 8.78 -5.73 -8.40
CA LEU A 150 7.50 -5.03 -8.23
C LEU A 150 6.77 -5.55 -7.02
N GLN A 151 6.09 -4.62 -6.36
CA GLN A 151 5.27 -4.88 -5.19
C GLN A 151 3.90 -4.28 -5.50
N ILE A 152 2.96 -5.15 -5.85
CA ILE A 152 1.60 -4.77 -6.22
C ILE A 152 0.68 -5.19 -5.10
N CYS A 153 -0.25 -4.35 -4.69
CA CYS A 153 -1.26 -4.78 -3.70
C CYS A 153 -2.63 -4.14 -3.96
N ILE A 154 -3.68 -4.93 -3.83
CA ILE A 154 -5.07 -4.46 -3.89
C ILE A 154 -5.74 -4.95 -2.60
N GLU A 155 -6.10 -3.99 -1.74
CA GLU A 155 -6.54 -4.28 -0.37
C GLU A 155 -5.50 -5.13 0.37
N ASP A 156 -5.85 -6.37 0.73
CA ASP A 156 -5.02 -7.34 1.46
C ASP A 156 -4.40 -8.43 0.57
N GLN A 157 -4.54 -8.31 -0.75
CA GLN A 157 -3.98 -9.24 -1.74
C GLN A 157 -2.78 -8.60 -2.43
N CYS A 158 -1.58 -9.06 -2.10
CA CYS A 158 -0.34 -8.56 -2.66
C CYS A 158 0.31 -9.57 -3.61
N LEU A 159 1.05 -9.05 -4.59
CA LEU A 159 1.92 -9.76 -5.52
C LEU A 159 3.30 -9.13 -5.46
N ILE A 160 4.31 -9.95 -5.14
CA ILE A 160 5.72 -9.59 -5.21
C ILE A 160 6.29 -10.25 -6.46
N TYR A 161 6.55 -9.46 -7.49
CA TYR A 161 6.89 -9.95 -8.81
C TYR A 161 8.33 -9.57 -9.17
N LYS A 162 9.16 -10.55 -9.53
CA LYS A 162 10.55 -10.33 -9.94
C LYS A 162 10.63 -9.94 -11.42
N LEU A 163 11.12 -8.74 -11.70
CA LEU A 163 11.28 -8.21 -13.06
C LEU A 163 12.53 -8.74 -13.78
N ASP A 164 13.58 -9.07 -13.03
CA ASP A 164 14.83 -9.56 -13.61
C ASP A 164 14.76 -11.07 -13.91
N SER A 165 14.75 -11.42 -15.19
CA SER A 165 14.93 -12.79 -15.65
C SER A 165 16.09 -12.82 -16.63
N ILE A 166 17.22 -13.38 -16.16
CA ILE A 166 18.44 -13.56 -16.96
C ILE A 166 18.08 -14.17 -18.32
N GLY A 167 18.37 -13.44 -19.40
CA GLY A 167 18.31 -13.95 -20.77
C GLY A 167 16.94 -13.96 -21.45
N GLN A 168 15.87 -13.42 -20.86
CA GLN A 168 14.57 -13.28 -21.54
C GLN A 168 14.07 -11.84 -21.57
N LYS A 169 13.47 -11.46 -22.71
CA LYS A 169 12.81 -10.17 -22.88
C LYS A 169 11.55 -10.15 -22.01
N PHE A 170 11.70 -9.54 -20.85
CA PHE A 170 10.69 -9.45 -19.81
C PHE A 170 9.54 -8.50 -20.18
N ASN A 171 8.31 -9.02 -20.30
CA ASN A 171 7.09 -8.22 -20.46
C ASN A 171 5.81 -9.05 -20.16
N PRO A 172 5.47 -9.35 -18.89
CA PRO A 172 4.26 -10.09 -18.55
C PRO A 172 3.03 -9.28 -18.93
N LYS A 173 2.40 -9.68 -20.04
CA LYS A 173 1.30 -8.96 -20.67
C LYS A 173 0.13 -8.81 -19.69
N VAL A 174 -0.12 -9.82 -18.87
CA VAL A 174 -1.21 -9.82 -17.90
C VAL A 174 -1.09 -8.70 -16.85
N LEU A 175 0.13 -8.36 -16.43
CA LEU A 175 0.36 -7.26 -15.49
C LEU A 175 0.28 -5.91 -16.18
N LYS A 176 0.81 -5.80 -17.39
CA LYS A 176 0.66 -4.61 -18.23
C LYS A 176 -0.82 -4.28 -18.47
N ASP A 177 -1.62 -5.28 -18.84
CA ASP A 177 -3.05 -5.12 -19.11
C ASP A 177 -3.81 -4.72 -17.83
N LEU A 178 -3.46 -5.30 -16.67
CA LEU A 178 -4.04 -4.90 -15.38
C LEU A 178 -3.73 -3.44 -15.04
N LEU A 179 -2.48 -3.00 -15.21
CA LEU A 179 -2.05 -1.63 -14.92
C LEU A 179 -2.63 -0.60 -15.90
N HIS A 180 -3.02 -1.03 -17.11
CA HIS A 180 -3.66 -0.21 -18.13
C HIS A 180 -5.20 -0.16 -17.98
N ASP A 181 -5.82 -1.03 -17.17
CA ASP A 181 -7.28 -1.09 -17.02
C ASP A 181 -7.83 0.25 -16.53
N SER A 182 -8.79 0.82 -17.26
CA SER A 182 -9.41 2.12 -16.95
C SER A 182 -10.10 2.19 -15.58
N ARG A 183 -10.43 1.05 -14.96
CA ARG A 183 -11.00 0.96 -13.61
C ARG A 183 -9.93 1.05 -12.52
N VAL A 184 -8.67 0.82 -12.86
CA VAL A 184 -7.54 0.84 -11.94
C VAL A 184 -7.03 2.27 -11.77
N THR A 185 -6.83 2.67 -10.52
CA THR A 185 -6.08 3.86 -10.14
C THR A 185 -4.85 3.39 -9.39
N VAL A 186 -3.68 3.63 -9.98
CA VAL A 186 -2.40 3.24 -9.42
C VAL A 186 -1.96 4.29 -8.40
N VAL A 187 -1.70 3.87 -7.17
CA VAL A 187 -1.24 4.72 -6.07
C VAL A 187 0.14 4.28 -5.60
N GLY A 188 0.95 5.24 -5.17
CA GLY A 188 2.26 4.96 -4.59
C GLY A 188 2.95 6.20 -4.04
N VAL A 189 4.18 6.02 -3.57
CA VAL A 189 5.04 7.11 -3.08
C VAL A 189 6.25 7.23 -4.00
N GLY A 190 6.44 8.41 -4.60
CA GLY A 190 7.37 8.58 -5.72
C GLY A 190 6.88 7.87 -6.98
N ILE A 191 5.56 7.65 -7.09
CA ILE A 191 4.97 6.74 -8.08
C ILE A 191 5.12 7.25 -9.51
N GLU A 192 5.16 8.56 -9.72
CA GLU A 192 5.36 9.15 -11.04
C GLU A 192 6.70 8.72 -11.66
N ASN A 193 7.76 8.68 -10.84
CA ASN A 193 9.05 8.20 -11.32
C ASN A 193 9.05 6.70 -11.60
N VAL A 194 8.36 5.91 -10.76
CA VAL A 194 8.18 4.47 -11.01
C VAL A 194 7.44 4.25 -12.33
N ALA A 195 6.34 4.97 -12.54
CA ALA A 195 5.51 4.85 -13.73
C ALA A 195 6.26 5.23 -15.01
N ARG A 196 6.92 6.40 -15.00
CA ARG A 196 7.78 6.84 -16.11
C ARG A 196 8.84 5.80 -16.46
N ARG A 197 9.51 5.25 -15.45
CA ARG A 197 10.55 4.23 -15.68
C ARG A 197 9.99 2.91 -16.20
N LEU A 198 8.84 2.46 -15.71
CA LEU A 198 8.19 1.26 -16.26
C LEU A 198 7.72 1.46 -17.71
N GLU A 199 7.32 2.68 -18.07
CA GLU A 199 7.02 3.03 -19.46
C GLU A 199 8.28 3.05 -20.34
N GLU A 200 9.36 3.69 -19.90
CA GLU A 200 10.65 3.75 -20.61
C GLU A 200 11.29 2.36 -20.77
N ASP A 201 11.35 1.59 -19.69
CA ASP A 201 12.09 0.33 -19.63
C ASP A 201 11.27 -0.86 -20.19
N HIS A 202 9.93 -0.83 -20.06
CA HIS A 202 9.05 -1.96 -20.42
C HIS A 202 7.83 -1.59 -21.30
N GLY A 203 7.59 -0.31 -21.59
CA GLY A 203 6.41 0.13 -22.34
C GLY A 203 5.10 -0.05 -21.56
N TRP A 204 5.15 0.03 -20.23
CA TRP A 204 3.99 -0.11 -19.35
C TRP A 204 3.37 1.24 -19.01
N PHE A 205 2.44 1.67 -19.85
CA PHE A 205 1.69 2.91 -19.63
C PHE A 205 0.54 2.73 -18.64
N MET A 206 0.51 3.56 -17.60
CA MET A 206 -0.52 3.59 -16.57
C MET A 206 -1.37 4.88 -16.70
N PRO A 207 -2.63 4.79 -17.16
CA PRO A 207 -3.42 5.98 -17.47
C PRO A 207 -3.84 6.79 -16.23
N LYS A 208 -3.84 6.19 -15.04
CA LYS A 208 -4.30 6.82 -13.79
C LYS A 208 -3.29 6.56 -12.68
N VAL A 209 -2.40 7.52 -12.44
CA VAL A 209 -1.37 7.47 -11.41
C VAL A 209 -1.62 8.56 -10.38
N VAL A 210 -1.53 8.23 -9.09
CA VAL A 210 -1.80 9.14 -7.97
C VAL A 210 -0.68 9.09 -6.94
N GLU A 211 0.00 10.21 -6.76
CA GLU A 211 1.02 10.40 -5.73
C GLU A 211 0.40 10.59 -4.34
N LEU A 212 0.68 9.66 -3.42
CA LEU A 212 0.08 9.67 -2.08
C LEU A 212 0.53 10.85 -1.23
N ARG A 213 1.75 11.36 -1.39
CA ARG A 213 2.21 12.54 -0.64
C ARG A 213 1.39 13.78 -0.99
N ASP A 214 0.99 13.89 -2.25
CA ASP A 214 0.19 15.01 -2.74
C ASP A 214 -1.25 14.92 -2.25
N LEU A 215 -1.84 13.73 -2.34
CA LEU A 215 -3.20 13.49 -1.86
C LEU A 215 -3.30 13.65 -0.33
N ALA A 216 -2.28 13.23 0.42
CA ALA A 216 -2.20 13.46 1.86
C ALA A 216 -2.10 14.97 2.20
N ALA A 217 -1.31 15.73 1.43
CA ALA A 217 -1.18 17.18 1.63
C ALA A 217 -2.51 17.91 1.38
N GLN A 218 -3.25 17.50 0.35
CA GLN A 218 -4.58 18.03 0.05
C GLN A 218 -5.57 17.72 1.17
N ALA A 219 -5.69 16.46 1.58
CA ALA A 219 -6.60 16.03 2.65
C ALA A 219 -6.33 16.76 3.98
N GLN A 220 -5.05 16.95 4.34
CA GLN A 220 -4.70 17.67 5.56
C GLN A 220 -5.00 19.18 5.46
N ALA A 221 -4.82 19.79 4.30
CA ALA A 221 -5.14 21.20 4.09
C ALA A 221 -6.66 21.44 4.21
N GLN A 222 -7.47 20.56 3.59
CA GLN A 222 -8.93 20.57 3.69
C GLN A 222 -9.40 20.41 5.14
N THR A 223 -8.87 19.41 5.86
CA THR A 223 -9.22 19.19 7.28
C THR A 223 -8.91 20.40 8.15
N LYS A 224 -7.80 21.11 7.89
CA LYS A 224 -7.47 22.34 8.63
C LYS A 224 -8.36 23.52 8.25
N ALA A 225 -8.80 23.61 6.99
CA ALA A 225 -9.72 24.65 6.54
C ALA A 225 -11.09 24.48 7.22
N GLN A 226 -11.66 23.28 7.17
CA GLN A 226 -12.94 22.96 7.82
C GLN A 226 -12.93 23.29 9.33
N LYS A 227 -11.83 23.01 10.03
CA LYS A 227 -11.69 23.36 11.46
C LYS A 227 -11.64 24.87 11.71
N ALA A 228 -11.09 25.66 10.79
CA ALA A 228 -11.04 27.11 10.90
C ALA A 228 -12.40 27.75 10.61
N ASP A 229 -13.17 27.18 9.68
CA ASP A 229 -14.51 27.65 9.34
C ASP A 229 -15.49 27.43 10.51
N ILE A 230 -15.39 26.28 11.20
CA ILE A 230 -16.15 26.00 12.44
C ILE A 230 -15.80 26.99 13.57
N GLN A 231 -14.60 27.56 13.55
CA GLN A 231 -14.14 28.54 14.53
C GLN A 231 -14.43 30.01 14.13
N GLY A 232 -15.26 30.25 13.11
CA GLY A 232 -15.87 31.55 12.85
C GLY A 232 -14.94 32.61 12.22
N SER A 233 -13.93 32.21 11.44
CA SER A 233 -13.12 33.19 10.70
C SER A 233 -13.72 33.50 9.33
N THR A 234 -14.46 34.61 9.25
CA THR A 234 -14.94 35.20 8.00
C THR A 234 -13.77 35.80 7.21
N SER A 235 -13.50 35.28 6.01
CA SER A 235 -12.68 36.04 5.03
C SER A 235 -13.14 35.76 3.60
N GLY A 236 -13.17 36.82 2.80
CA GLY A 236 -13.79 36.88 1.48
C GLY A 236 -13.35 35.81 0.48
N HIS A 237 -14.31 35.46 -0.38
CA HIS A 237 -14.34 34.31 -1.28
C HIS A 237 -13.13 34.19 -2.22
N ASP A 238 -12.50 35.31 -2.60
CA ASP A 238 -11.41 35.34 -3.60
C ASP A 238 -10.00 35.13 -2.97
N ASN A 239 -9.83 35.48 -1.68
CA ASN A 239 -8.57 35.25 -0.96
C ASN A 239 -8.44 33.80 -0.45
N GLY A 240 -9.56 33.09 -0.28
CA GLY A 240 -9.59 31.72 0.24
C GLY A 240 -8.86 30.71 -0.66
N LYS A 241 -9.05 30.80 -1.98
CA LYS A 241 -8.44 29.87 -2.96
C LYS A 241 -6.92 29.99 -2.97
N LYS A 242 -6.39 31.22 -2.99
CA LYS A 242 -4.93 31.49 -2.94
C LYS A 242 -4.29 31.03 -1.63
N ILE A 243 -4.99 31.21 -0.50
CA ILE A 243 -4.54 30.73 0.81
C ILE A 243 -4.51 29.19 0.85
N MET A 244 -5.53 28.53 0.31
CA MET A 244 -5.61 27.07 0.25
C MET A 244 -4.49 26.47 -0.61
N THR A 245 -4.25 27.02 -1.80
CA THR A 245 -3.13 26.60 -2.67
C THR A 245 -1.78 26.74 -1.96
N LYS A 246 -1.55 27.85 -1.25
CA LYS A 246 -0.32 28.07 -0.47
C LYS A 246 -0.18 27.05 0.68
N LYS A 247 -1.26 26.74 1.40
CA LYS A 247 -1.28 25.72 2.46
C LYS A 247 -0.94 24.32 1.91
N VAL A 248 -1.56 23.92 0.80
CA VAL A 248 -1.27 22.65 0.13
C VAL A 248 0.20 22.58 -0.29
N MET A 249 0.73 23.64 -0.92
CA MET A 249 2.13 23.68 -1.35
C MET A 249 3.11 23.53 -0.17
N MET A 250 2.81 24.17 0.97
CA MET A 250 3.61 24.02 2.19
C MET A 250 3.55 22.59 2.75
N MET A 251 2.36 21.96 2.74
CA MET A 251 2.21 20.56 3.17
C MET A 251 2.90 19.58 2.24
N LYS A 252 2.82 19.77 0.92
CA LYS A 252 3.56 18.97 -0.06
C LYS A 252 5.06 18.99 0.22
N ARG A 253 5.63 20.17 0.49
CA ARG A 253 7.04 20.31 0.92
C ARG A 253 7.34 19.56 2.22
N ASN A 254 6.39 19.50 3.16
CA ASN A 254 6.58 18.76 4.39
C ASN A 254 6.57 17.25 4.17
N PHE A 255 5.73 16.76 3.25
CA PHE A 255 5.57 15.33 2.95
C PHE A 255 6.54 14.78 1.91
N SER A 256 7.20 15.64 1.11
CA SER A 256 8.21 15.21 0.13
C SER A 256 9.33 14.37 0.75
N ARG A 257 9.70 14.66 2.01
CA ARG A 257 10.73 13.93 2.77
C ARG A 257 10.19 12.69 3.51
N PHE A 258 8.91 12.37 3.41
CA PHE A 258 8.32 11.26 4.15
C PHE A 258 8.45 9.97 3.34
N GLY A 259 9.14 8.98 3.91
CA GLY A 259 9.05 7.60 3.45
C GLY A 259 7.68 6.99 3.78
N ILE A 260 7.40 5.81 3.22
CA ILE A 260 6.11 5.12 3.33
C ILE A 260 5.66 4.98 4.79
N ALA A 261 6.51 4.45 5.68
CA ALA A 261 6.16 4.25 7.10
C ALA A 261 5.78 5.55 7.81
N LYS A 262 6.52 6.63 7.56
CA LYS A 262 6.23 7.94 8.18
C LYS A 262 4.95 8.56 7.60
N LEU A 263 4.70 8.40 6.31
CA LEU A 263 3.47 8.85 5.67
C LEU A 263 2.26 8.07 6.19
N ALA A 264 2.36 6.73 6.28
CA ALA A 264 1.33 5.86 6.83
C ALA A 264 0.97 6.25 8.26
N LYS A 265 1.97 6.55 9.10
CA LYS A 265 1.74 7.04 10.46
C LYS A 265 0.89 8.32 10.52
N VAL A 266 1.04 9.22 9.55
CA VAL A 266 0.27 10.46 9.48
C VAL A 266 -1.12 10.24 8.88
N VAL A 267 -1.22 9.43 7.83
CA VAL A 267 -2.46 9.22 7.09
C VAL A 267 -3.38 8.25 7.81
N LEU A 268 -2.86 7.12 8.27
CA LEU A 268 -3.63 6.03 8.88
C LEU A 268 -3.79 6.22 10.39
N GLY A 269 -2.70 6.59 11.09
CA GLY A 269 -2.67 6.85 12.53
C GLY A 269 -1.36 6.41 13.19
N LYS A 270 -1.17 6.77 14.47
CA LYS A 270 0.12 6.56 15.19
C LYS A 270 0.46 5.08 15.39
N GLU A 271 -0.56 4.24 15.43
CA GLU A 271 -0.52 2.78 15.56
C GLU A 271 0.16 2.07 14.38
N MET A 272 0.25 2.73 13.22
CA MET A 272 0.92 2.19 12.02
C MET A 272 2.44 2.42 12.02
N ASN A 273 3.07 2.27 13.19
CA ASN A 273 4.52 2.45 13.35
C ASN A 273 5.25 1.13 13.08
N ILE A 274 5.59 0.91 11.82
CA ILE A 274 6.34 -0.27 11.38
C ILE A 274 7.83 0.01 11.44
N VAL A 275 8.57 -0.82 12.18
CA VAL A 275 10.03 -0.77 12.22
C VAL A 275 10.57 -1.73 11.18
N LYS A 276 11.12 -1.18 10.09
CA LYS A 276 11.85 -1.94 9.09
C LYS A 276 13.22 -2.34 9.67
N PRO A 277 13.63 -3.62 9.60
CA PRO A 277 14.92 -4.06 10.10
C PRO A 277 16.04 -3.41 9.29
N THR A 278 17.15 -3.17 9.96
CA THR A 278 18.31 -2.47 9.40
C THR A 278 19.03 -3.30 8.33
N ASN A 279 18.89 -4.62 8.35
CA ASN A 279 19.65 -5.55 7.52
C ASN A 279 18.74 -6.49 6.69
N ILE A 280 17.82 -5.92 5.91
CA ILE A 280 17.06 -6.72 4.92
C ILE A 280 18.00 -7.12 3.80
N ARG A 281 18.18 -8.42 3.60
CA ARG A 281 18.97 -8.95 2.48
C ARG A 281 18.10 -9.10 1.25
N TRP A 282 18.65 -8.79 0.08
CA TRP A 282 17.93 -8.98 -1.18
C TRP A 282 17.65 -10.47 -1.42
N TRP A 283 18.71 -11.27 -1.40
CA TRP A 283 18.63 -12.71 -1.57
C TRP A 283 18.65 -13.46 -0.24
N SER A 284 17.95 -14.60 -0.17
CA SER A 284 18.22 -15.61 0.85
C SER A 284 19.67 -16.11 0.71
N VAL A 285 20.34 -16.48 1.79
CA VAL A 285 21.71 -17.04 1.68
C VAL A 285 21.61 -18.39 0.99
N SER A 286 22.39 -18.61 -0.07
CA SER A 286 22.65 -19.96 -0.58
C SER A 286 23.89 -20.50 0.12
N ASP A 287 23.81 -21.70 0.67
CA ASP A 287 24.98 -22.41 1.24
C ASP A 287 26.03 -22.76 0.16
N ASN A 288 25.73 -22.53 -1.12
CA ASN A 288 26.62 -22.83 -2.24
C ASN A 288 26.89 -21.58 -3.08
N PHE A 289 28.12 -21.07 -3.03
CA PHE A 289 28.62 -19.97 -3.86
C PHE A 289 28.47 -20.21 -5.39
N ASN A 290 28.25 -21.45 -5.81
CA ASN A 290 28.14 -21.82 -7.23
C ASN A 290 26.72 -21.67 -7.82
N ARG A 291 25.70 -21.28 -7.05
CA ARG A 291 24.35 -20.99 -7.58
C ARG A 291 23.75 -19.74 -6.94
N PRO A 292 23.27 -18.76 -7.73
CA PRO A 292 22.53 -17.64 -7.17
C PRO A 292 21.34 -18.16 -6.36
N PRO A 293 21.02 -17.52 -5.22
CA PRO A 293 19.82 -17.87 -4.47
C PRO A 293 18.59 -17.72 -5.36
N ARG A 294 17.73 -18.74 -5.37
CA ARG A 294 16.50 -18.72 -6.19
C ARG A 294 15.39 -17.85 -5.59
N PHE A 295 15.52 -17.47 -4.33
CA PHE A 295 14.45 -16.80 -3.59
C PHE A 295 14.97 -15.54 -2.91
N HIS A 296 14.12 -14.53 -2.87
CA HIS A 296 14.33 -13.38 -2.01
C HIS A 296 14.25 -13.81 -0.53
N SER A 297 14.89 -13.05 0.36
CA SER A 297 14.82 -13.36 1.79
C SER A 297 13.38 -13.23 2.31
N GLU A 298 13.02 -14.00 3.34
CA GLU A 298 11.68 -13.89 3.94
C GLU A 298 11.42 -12.48 4.52
N ASP A 299 12.46 -11.80 4.98
CA ASP A 299 12.36 -10.41 5.41
C ASP A 299 12.09 -9.46 4.25
N LEU A 300 12.71 -9.65 3.07
CA LEU A 300 12.37 -8.83 1.92
C LEU A 300 10.90 -9.03 1.52
N ILE A 301 10.43 -10.28 1.41
CA ILE A 301 9.03 -10.58 1.08
C ILE A 301 8.09 -9.96 2.10
N LYS A 302 8.39 -10.15 3.40
CA LYS A 302 7.60 -9.60 4.51
C LYS A 302 7.48 -8.09 4.44
N TYR A 303 8.59 -7.36 4.29
CA TYR A 303 8.56 -5.90 4.31
C TYR A 303 8.09 -5.27 3.00
N ALA A 304 8.35 -5.91 1.86
CA ALA A 304 7.77 -5.49 0.57
C ALA A 304 6.24 -5.64 0.58
N THR A 305 5.73 -6.73 1.16
CA THR A 305 4.29 -6.94 1.37
C THR A 305 3.69 -5.82 2.20
N VAL A 306 4.32 -5.53 3.35
CA VAL A 306 3.85 -4.52 4.29
C VAL A 306 3.87 -3.12 3.66
N GLU A 307 4.91 -2.78 2.91
CA GLU A 307 5.00 -1.49 2.20
C GLU A 307 3.87 -1.34 1.18
N ALA A 308 3.65 -2.35 0.33
CA ALA A 308 2.57 -2.33 -0.66
C ALA A 308 1.18 -2.29 0.01
N PHE A 309 0.99 -3.05 1.10
CA PHE A 309 -0.24 -3.03 1.88
C PHE A 309 -0.51 -1.64 2.49
N LEU A 310 0.49 -1.01 3.12
CA LEU A 310 0.32 0.34 3.68
C LEU A 310 -0.02 1.37 2.60
N ILE A 311 0.60 1.28 1.42
CA ILE A 311 0.27 2.13 0.26
C ILE A 311 -1.21 1.92 -0.14
N SER A 312 -1.67 0.68 -0.21
CA SER A 312 -3.05 0.31 -0.54
C SER A 312 -4.05 0.91 0.45
N GLN A 313 -3.78 0.77 1.75
CA GLN A 313 -4.61 1.32 2.81
C GLN A 313 -4.64 2.85 2.79
N MET A 314 -3.49 3.50 2.58
CA MET A 314 -3.41 4.96 2.45
C MET A 314 -4.20 5.46 1.24
N GLY A 315 -4.00 4.85 0.07
CA GLY A 315 -4.72 5.22 -1.15
C GLY A 315 -6.22 5.07 -0.99
N THR A 316 -6.67 3.95 -0.42
CA THR A 316 -8.09 3.71 -0.12
C THR A 316 -8.65 4.80 0.78
N LYS A 317 -7.99 5.09 1.91
CA LYS A 317 -8.46 6.12 2.86
C LYS A 317 -8.53 7.50 2.21
N LEU A 318 -7.47 7.92 1.54
CA LEU A 318 -7.35 9.28 0.99
C LEU A 318 -8.28 9.51 -0.21
N ILE A 319 -8.41 8.54 -1.12
CA ILE A 319 -9.28 8.66 -2.30
C ILE A 319 -10.76 8.63 -1.87
N ILE A 320 -11.12 7.89 -0.82
CA ILE A 320 -12.49 7.93 -0.27
C ILE A 320 -12.79 9.32 0.32
N LEU A 321 -11.85 9.92 1.05
CA LEU A 321 -12.02 11.26 1.61
C LEU A 321 -12.21 12.31 0.52
N ASP A 322 -11.41 12.25 -0.54
CA ASP A 322 -11.48 13.15 -1.69
C ASP A 322 -12.85 13.08 -2.41
N SER A 323 -13.37 11.86 -2.61
CA SER A 323 -14.70 11.69 -3.23
C SER A 323 -15.86 12.23 -2.38
N LYS A 324 -15.72 12.26 -1.05
CA LYS A 324 -16.75 12.83 -0.16
C LYS A 324 -16.75 14.35 -0.21
N THR A 325 -15.58 14.97 -0.38
CA THR A 325 -15.46 16.43 -0.48
C THR A 325 -16.06 16.97 -1.77
N ASP A 326 -15.88 16.27 -2.89
CA ASP A 326 -16.47 16.67 -4.18
C ASP A 326 -18.00 16.66 -4.13
N ALA A 327 -18.60 15.62 -3.53
CA ALA A 327 -20.05 15.52 -3.38
C ALA A 327 -20.64 16.67 -2.54
N THR A 328 -19.96 17.03 -1.44
CA THR A 328 -20.42 18.09 -0.52
C THR A 328 -20.34 19.49 -1.16
N THR A 329 -19.31 19.72 -1.98
CA THR A 329 -19.13 21.00 -2.69
C THR A 329 -20.20 21.16 -3.78
N SER A 330 -20.49 20.10 -4.54
CA SER A 330 -21.51 20.14 -5.61
C SER A 330 -22.94 20.38 -5.13
N SER A 331 -23.24 20.07 -3.86
CA SER A 331 -24.57 20.32 -3.26
C SER A 331 -24.75 21.73 -2.71
N GLN A 332 -23.66 22.49 -2.50
CA GLN A 332 -23.72 23.87 -2.00
C GLN A 332 -23.89 24.89 -3.13
N ASP A 333 -23.55 24.53 -4.37
CA ASP A 333 -23.69 25.40 -5.55
C ASP A 333 -25.08 25.32 -6.22
N LEU A 334 -26.02 24.55 -5.65
CA LEU A 334 -27.38 24.34 -6.17
C LEU A 334 -28.49 24.92 -5.26
N ASN A 335 -28.14 25.62 -4.19
CA ASN A 335 -29.03 26.40 -3.34
C ASN A 335 -28.57 27.86 -3.31
#